data_AF-T0DGB6-F1
#
_entry.id   AF-T0DGB6-F1
#
_cell.length_a   1.000
_cell.length_b   1.000
_cell.length_c   1.000
_cell.angle_alpha   90.00
_cell.angle_beta   90.00
_cell.angle_gamma   90.00
#
_symmetry.space_group_name_H-M   'P 1'
#
loop_
_entity.id
_entity.type
_entity.pdbx_description
1 polymer ?
#
loop_
_entity_poly.entity_id
_entity_poly.type
_entity_poly.pdbx_seq_one_letter_code
_entity_poly.pdbx_strand_id
1 'polypeptide(L)' 'MAQAPFKKLNRESHLAKSNLVSLKMTFKLLVVFQVIAMITVVILGAQTLDFYKEAYSILIGLATILILLIL' A
#
# COMPACT_ATOMS: atom_id res chain seq x y z
N MET A 1 -17.94 39.13 -15.13
CA MET A 1 -18.21 37.80 -14.51
C MET A 1 -17.05 36.86 -14.85
N ALA A 2 -16.02 36.80 -14.00
CA ALA A 2 -14.77 36.04 -14.26
C ALA A 2 -14.68 34.74 -13.41
N GLN A 3 -15.77 33.97 -13.34
CA GLN A 3 -15.86 32.76 -12.48
C GLN A 3 -15.50 31.44 -13.19
N ALA A 4 -15.17 31.46 -14.48
CA ALA A 4 -14.88 30.25 -15.25
C ALA A 4 -13.55 29.52 -14.86
N PRO A 5 -12.42 30.20 -14.57
CA PRO A 5 -11.15 29.49 -14.35
C PRO A 5 -11.07 28.85 -12.96
N PHE A 6 -11.66 29.46 -11.92
CA PHE A 6 -11.64 28.92 -10.56
C PHE A 6 -12.49 27.65 -10.40
N LYS A 7 -13.56 27.50 -11.19
CA LYS A 7 -14.45 26.33 -11.16
C LYS A 7 -13.74 25.06 -11.67
N LYS A 8 -12.83 25.20 -12.64
CA LYS A 8 -12.04 24.10 -13.20
C LYS A 8 -10.92 23.69 -12.24
N LEU A 9 -10.21 24.67 -11.65
CA LEU A 9 -9.18 24.43 -10.63
C LEU A 9 -9.74 23.74 -9.37
N ASN A 10 -10.95 24.14 -8.92
CA ASN A 10 -11.62 23.47 -7.80
C ASN A 10 -12.00 22.02 -8.12
N ARG A 11 -12.39 21.70 -9.36
CA ARG A 11 -12.66 20.31 -9.77
C ARG A 11 -11.40 19.46 -9.79
N GLU A 12 -10.30 19.99 -10.34
CA GLU A 12 -9.00 19.29 -10.37
C GLU A 12 -8.46 19.07 -8.95
N SER A 13 -8.56 20.08 -8.08
CA SER A 13 -8.16 19.94 -6.68
C SER A 13 -9.05 18.96 -5.91
N HIS A 14 -10.37 18.92 -6.17
CA HIS A 14 -11.28 17.95 -5.58
C HIS A 14 -11.03 16.51 -6.08
N LEU A 15 -10.72 16.34 -7.36
CA LEU A 15 -10.33 15.04 -7.95
C LEU A 15 -8.99 14.56 -7.39
N ALA A 16 -8.00 15.44 -7.26
CA ALA A 16 -6.72 15.12 -6.64
C ALA A 16 -6.90 14.70 -5.18
N LYS A 17 -7.72 15.42 -4.40
CA LYS A 17 -8.05 15.07 -3.00
C LYS A 17 -8.76 13.72 -2.89
N SER A 18 -9.72 13.46 -3.79
CA SER A 18 -10.45 12.19 -3.86
C SER A 18 -9.52 11.01 -4.19
N ASN A 19 -8.64 11.17 -5.18
CA ASN A 19 -7.63 10.16 -5.52
C ASN A 19 -6.65 9.92 -4.38
N LEU A 20 -6.27 10.97 -3.64
CA LEU A 20 -5.38 10.86 -2.48
C LEU A 20 -6.02 10.05 -1.34
N VAL A 21 -7.33 10.23 -1.10
CA VAL A 21 -8.09 9.45 -0.12
C VAL A 21 -8.21 7.99 -0.55
N SER A 22 -8.51 7.73 -1.83
CA SER A 22 -8.58 6.38 -2.38
C SER A 22 -7.23 5.65 -2.28
N LEU A 23 -6.15 6.33 -2.67
CA LEU A 23 -4.78 5.80 -2.59
C LEU A 23 -4.39 5.45 -1.14
N LYS A 24 -4.73 6.31 -0.17
CA LYS A 24 -4.50 6.05 1.24
C LYS A 24 -5.28 4.82 1.75
N MET A 25 -6.49 4.61 1.25
CA MET A 25 -7.32 3.44 1.59
C MET A 25 -6.72 2.15 1.02
N THR A 26 -6.33 2.16 -0.27
CA THR A 26 -5.65 1.04 -0.93
C THR A 26 -4.33 0.71 -0.25
N PHE A 27 -3.56 1.73 0.17
CA PHE A 27 -2.31 1.54 0.87
C PHE A 27 -2.51 0.86 2.23
N LYS A 28 -3.52 1.26 3.01
CA LYS A 28 -3.87 0.58 4.26
C LYS A 28 -4.22 -0.89 4.03
N LEU A 29 -4.99 -1.19 2.99
CA LEU A 29 -5.35 -2.57 2.62
C LEU A 29 -4.12 -3.40 2.25
N LEU A 30 -3.17 -2.84 1.50
CA LEU A 30 -1.91 -3.49 1.16
C LEU A 30 -1.07 -3.84 2.40
N VAL A 31 -0.96 -2.91 3.35
CA VAL A 31 -0.24 -3.16 4.62
C VAL A 31 -0.91 -4.29 5.40
N VAL A 32 -2.24 -4.28 5.52
CA VAL A 32 -2.98 -5.35 6.22
C VAL A 32 -2.77 -6.70 5.54
N PHE A 33 -2.87 -6.75 4.21
CA PHE A 33 -2.62 -7.98 3.44
C PHE A 33 -1.21 -8.52 3.68
N GLN A 34 -0.22 -7.63 3.72
CA GLN A 34 1.17 -8.01 3.93
C GLN A 34 1.45 -8.57 5.33
N VAL A 35 0.83 -7.99 6.36
CA VAL A 35 0.90 -8.52 7.73
C VAL A 35 0.30 -9.93 7.79
N ILE A 36 -0.86 -10.15 7.14
CA ILE A 36 -1.48 -11.48 7.08
C ILE A 36 -0.55 -12.48 6.37
N ALA A 37 0.02 -12.11 5.22
CA ALA A 37 0.93 -12.97 4.48
C ALA A 37 2.17 -13.35 5.32
N MET A 38 2.71 -12.41 6.09
CA MET A 38 3.82 -12.64 7.01
C MET A 38 3.45 -13.62 8.13
N ILE A 39 2.27 -13.48 8.72
CA ILE A 39 1.76 -14.44 9.72
C ILE A 39 1.61 -15.84 9.09
N THR A 40 1.04 -15.92 7.89
CA THR A 40 0.87 -17.20 7.17
C THR A 40 2.21 -17.88 6.89
N VAL A 41 3.23 -17.13 6.46
CA VAL A 41 4.58 -17.66 6.23
C VAL A 41 5.23 -18.14 7.52
N VAL A 42 5.04 -17.43 8.64
CA VAL A 42 5.54 -17.89 9.95
C VAL A 42 4.87 -19.20 10.38
N ILE A 43 3.55 -19.33 10.19
CA ILE A 43 2.82 -20.55 10.56
C ILE A 43 3.21 -21.74 9.66
N LEU A 44 3.28 -21.55 8.34
CA LEU A 44 3.66 -22.60 7.39
C LEU A 44 5.14 -22.96 7.49
N GLY A 45 6.00 -21.96 7.67
CA GLY A 45 7.44 -22.13 7.77
C GLY A 45 7.91 -22.83 9.04
N ALA A 46 7.06 -22.90 10.08
CA ALA A 46 7.31 -23.74 11.25
C ALA A 46 7.41 -25.24 10.89
N GLN A 47 6.89 -25.65 9.73
CA GLN A 47 6.95 -27.03 9.25
C GLN A 47 8.10 -27.27 8.26
N THR A 48 8.55 -26.25 7.52
CA THR A 48 9.60 -26.36 6.49
C THR A 48 10.53 -25.13 6.45
N LEU A 49 11.75 -25.29 6.99
CA LEU A 49 12.75 -24.22 7.17
C LEU A 49 13.23 -23.57 5.86
N ASP A 50 13.32 -24.33 4.77
CA ASP A 50 13.85 -23.80 3.50
C ASP A 50 12.82 -22.91 2.79
N PHE A 51 11.55 -23.33 2.75
CA PHE A 51 10.46 -22.50 2.23
C PHE A 51 10.23 -21.25 3.07
N TYR A 52 10.38 -21.35 4.40
CA TYR A 52 10.28 -20.22 5.31
C TYR A 52 11.27 -19.10 4.96
N LYS A 53 12.55 -19.44 4.73
CA LYS A 53 13.59 -18.44 4.44
C LYS A 53 13.32 -17.67 3.14
N GLU A 54 12.95 -18.37 2.08
CA GLU A 54 12.65 -17.72 0.79
C GLU A 54 11.41 -16.84 0.87
N ALA A 55 10.32 -17.37 1.42
CA ALA A 55 9.07 -16.63 1.55
C ALA A 55 9.22 -15.41 2.48
N TYR A 56 9.97 -15.55 3.57
CA TYR A 56 10.25 -14.44 4.49
C TYR A 56 11.11 -13.34 3.83
N SER A 57 12.11 -13.72 3.03
CA SER A 57 12.94 -12.77 2.27
C SER A 57 12.12 -11.94 1.27
N ILE A 58 11.21 -12.59 0.55
CA ILE A 58 10.32 -11.90 -0.42
C ILE A 58 9.38 -10.93 0.31
N LEU A 59 8.80 -11.35 1.43
CA LEU A 59 7.90 -10.51 2.22
C LEU A 59 8.60 -9.30 2.84
N ILE A 60 9.84 -9.45 3.30
CA ILE A 60 10.67 -8.33 3.75
C ILE A 60 10.91 -7.35 2.60
N GLY A 61 11.30 -7.84 1.42
CA GLY A 61 11.55 -6.99 0.26
C GLY A 61 10.32 -6.16 -0.13
N LEU A 62 9.14 -6.79 -0.17
CA LEU A 62 7.87 -6.09 -0.39
C LEU A 62 7.60 -5.03 0.69
N ALA A 63 7.92 -5.31 1.95
CA ALA A 63 7.66 -4.40 3.06
C ALA A 63 8.56 -3.17 2.97
N THR A 64 9.82 -3.36 2.58
CA THR A 64 10.76 -2.26 2.32
C THR A 64 10.26 -1.36 1.19
N ILE A 65 9.75 -1.93 0.10
CA ILE A 65 9.20 -1.14 -1.01
C ILE A 65 7.97 -0.34 -0.56
N LEU A 66 7.05 -0.94 0.20
CA LEU A 66 5.90 -0.22 0.75
C LEU A 66 6.35 0.94 1.65
N ILE A 67 7.33 0.74 2.53
CA ILE A 67 7.85 1.81 3.39
C ILE A 67 8.48 2.94 2.56
N LEU A 68 9.25 2.61 1.53
CA LEU A 68 9.85 3.61 0.62
C LEU A 68 8.81 4.42 -0.16
N LEU A 69 7.63 3.85 -0.44
CA LEU A 69 6.54 4.57 -1.12
C LEU A 69 5.77 5.53 -0.18
N ILE A 70 5.94 5.41 1.14
CA ILE A 70 5.32 6.31 2.13
C ILE A 70 6.22 7.50 2.45
N LEU A 71 7.55 7.28 2.44
CA LEU A 71 8.59 8.27 2.73
C LEU A 71 8.70 9.31 1.61
#